data_AF-A0A8J2SYG0-F1
#
_entry.id   AF-A0A8J2SYG0-F1
#
_cell.length_a   1.000
_cell.length_b   1.000
_cell.length_c   1.000
_cell.angle_alpha   90.00
_cell.angle_beta   90.00
_cell.angle_gamma   90.00
#
_symmetry.space_group_name_H-M   'P 1'
#
loop_
_entity.id
_entity.type
_entity.pdbx_description
1 polymer ?
#
loop_
_entity_poly.entity_id
_entity_poly.type
_entity_poly.pdbx_seq_one_letter_code
_entity_poly.pdbx_strand_id
1 'polypeptide(L)'
;MSRLHLVSWNVAGWRTALDEITRTTRRGPAATTKKVEEKQACVATWLERLDADVVCLQETKLTSKQVEQDARALCASADGDAWQSFWACNDGKEGQRAGLNGVATFVRNKAFGVVRASSRPLGEKELDDEGRCVLTDHGTFVLFNAYVPNGSGGKRLAYKLRWLTALRRSMTAERQKGKHVLLAGDLNCAVAPKDRCFLHRGLDASQLQKAAQLVTDAKAKSMIAQAAEAWPAVRDALRNRTVVACSTANSRTGETFSKFRCRAIHTKTGDAVQLSPAETSESYASSSYEVDGVGVESDGEVVLGSTRGRFLVRGPNQLTGACLREALTKLSGVALSNDHLKLAAASGALDPPQDAPTAFGAAPVSSEAWLRGLLRDGFVDSLDALHPQRTDRFTCWNQYTNRRYDNEGSRIDYVIVDEALWRSSSPVAGTLDGGRRNGNALDACTLDGRWQPAGFDGSGIRDGRAEDYTYHTSRPPHTGIIYTPPTWSDHVAVSLLLTRVPVSTEKAPKKAAGDAQPHARVARITSFFAARAPGAAPPRRPTPPPAPPAKKPKKTIQEFFGAKK
;
A
#
# COMPACT_ATOMS: atom_id res chain seq x y z
N MET A 1 -22.67 21.53 -1.81
CA MET A 1 -21.93 20.39 -2.37
C MET A 1 -20.56 20.88 -2.76
N SER A 2 -19.50 20.10 -2.53
CA SER A 2 -18.12 20.40 -2.93
C SER A 2 -17.55 19.22 -3.71
N ARG A 3 -16.44 19.48 -4.41
CA ARG A 3 -15.61 18.43 -4.99
C ARG A 3 -14.79 17.75 -3.87
N LEU A 4 -14.59 16.44 -4.00
CA LEU A 4 -13.64 15.65 -3.21
C LEU A 4 -12.73 14.87 -4.16
N HIS A 5 -11.45 15.23 -4.20
CA HIS A 5 -10.37 14.44 -4.78
C HIS A 5 -9.58 13.79 -3.64
N LEU A 6 -9.81 12.49 -3.42
CA LEU A 6 -9.15 11.68 -2.40
C LEU A 6 -8.09 10.81 -3.07
N VAL A 7 -6.83 10.95 -2.66
CA VAL A 7 -5.72 10.10 -3.11
C VAL A 7 -5.28 9.21 -1.96
N SER A 8 -5.04 7.92 -2.22
CA SER A 8 -4.48 6.98 -1.26
C SER A 8 -3.23 6.32 -1.82
N TRP A 9 -2.16 6.24 -1.02
CA TRP A 9 -0.86 5.75 -1.46
C TRP A 9 -0.08 5.09 -0.33
N ASN A 10 0.22 3.80 -0.47
CA ASN A 10 1.26 3.18 0.34
C ASN A 10 2.61 3.69 -0.14
N VAL A 11 3.34 4.41 0.72
CA VAL A 11 4.62 5.04 0.36
C VAL A 11 5.82 4.16 0.68
N ALA A 12 5.61 3.00 1.30
CA ALA A 12 6.65 2.06 1.74
C ALA A 12 7.79 2.71 2.56
N GLY A 13 7.54 3.86 3.18
CA GLY A 13 8.50 4.67 3.94
C GLY A 13 8.45 6.14 3.55
N TRP A 14 7.79 6.97 4.36
CA TRP A 14 7.53 8.36 4.00
C TRP A 14 8.81 9.20 3.87
N ARG A 15 9.82 9.00 4.73
CA ARG A 15 11.09 9.73 4.62
C ARG A 15 11.81 9.49 3.29
N THR A 16 11.84 8.24 2.82
CA THR A 16 12.48 7.88 1.55
C THR A 16 11.72 8.48 0.37
N ALA A 17 10.39 8.35 0.35
CA ALA A 17 9.55 8.98 -0.66
C ALA A 17 9.70 10.51 -0.67
N LEU A 18 9.78 11.14 0.51
CA LEU A 18 10.02 12.58 0.66
C LEU A 18 11.36 13.03 0.08
N ASP A 19 12.43 12.28 0.34
CA ASP A 19 13.75 12.59 -0.19
C ASP A 19 13.76 12.51 -1.72
N GLU A 20 13.09 11.51 -2.29
CA GLU A 20 12.92 11.36 -3.74
C GLU A 20 12.05 12.47 -4.35
N ILE A 21 10.92 12.82 -3.73
CA ILE A 21 10.06 13.94 -4.17
C ILE A 21 10.87 15.24 -4.12
N THR A 22 11.60 15.48 -3.04
CA THR A 22 12.44 16.68 -2.87
C THR A 22 13.52 16.74 -3.95
N ARG A 23 14.25 15.64 -4.17
CA ARG A 23 15.33 15.52 -5.17
C ARG A 23 14.83 15.83 -6.58
N THR A 24 13.62 15.37 -6.92
CA THR A 24 13.06 15.46 -8.27
C THR A 24 12.30 16.76 -8.51
N THR A 25 11.75 17.38 -7.46
CA THR A 25 11.07 18.69 -7.53
C THR A 25 12.07 19.86 -7.62
N ARG A 26 13.30 19.69 -7.12
CA ARG A 26 14.37 20.71 -7.05
C ARG A 26 14.86 21.29 -8.39
N ARG A 27 14.56 20.70 -9.55
CA ARG A 27 15.11 21.16 -10.85
C ARG A 27 14.38 22.39 -11.44
N GLY A 28 13.92 23.31 -10.59
CA GLY A 28 13.43 24.65 -10.95
C GLY A 28 14.42 25.75 -10.49
N PRO A 29 14.28 27.01 -10.95
CA PRO A 29 15.30 28.05 -10.71
C PRO A 29 15.37 28.44 -9.23
N ALA A 30 16.56 28.23 -8.64
CA ALA A 30 17.12 28.77 -7.41
C ALA A 30 16.22 28.86 -6.15
N ALA A 31 16.50 28.01 -5.16
CA ALA A 31 16.10 28.26 -3.77
C ALA A 31 17.30 28.08 -2.82
N THR A 32 17.80 29.20 -2.30
CA THR A 32 18.88 29.30 -1.30
C THR A 32 18.36 29.20 0.14
N THR A 33 17.54 28.19 0.45
CA THR A 33 16.96 27.99 1.79
C THR A 33 17.55 26.79 2.53
N LYS A 34 17.55 26.85 3.88
CA LYS A 34 17.96 25.76 4.77
C LYS A 34 17.20 24.46 4.41
N LYS A 35 17.86 23.30 4.60
CA LYS A 35 17.39 21.97 4.13
C LYS A 35 15.95 21.58 4.55
N VAL A 36 15.40 22.14 5.64
CA VAL A 36 14.08 21.77 6.19
C VAL A 36 12.95 22.52 5.49
N GLU A 37 13.09 23.85 5.36
CA GLU A 37 12.13 24.72 4.67
C GLU A 37 11.99 24.32 3.19
N GLU A 38 13.10 23.88 2.59
CA GLU A 38 13.12 23.38 1.22
C GLU A 38 12.32 22.09 1.05
N LYS A 39 12.50 21.11 1.95
CA LYS A 39 11.70 19.87 1.96
C LYS A 39 10.20 20.18 2.10
N GLN A 40 9.87 21.05 3.05
CA GLN A 40 8.49 21.48 3.28
C GLN A 40 7.87 22.12 2.02
N ALA A 41 8.59 23.01 1.36
CA ALA A 41 8.13 23.68 0.13
C ALA A 41 7.94 22.69 -1.04
N CYS A 42 8.85 21.73 -1.21
CA CYS A 42 8.75 20.72 -2.28
C CYS A 42 7.51 19.84 -2.11
N VAL A 43 7.24 19.41 -0.88
CA VAL A 43 6.09 18.55 -0.58
C VAL A 43 4.78 19.31 -0.69
N ALA A 44 4.72 20.54 -0.17
CA ALA A 44 3.56 21.40 -0.37
C ALA A 44 3.29 21.63 -1.87
N THR A 45 4.33 21.89 -2.65
CA THR A 45 4.22 22.02 -4.11
C THR A 45 3.72 20.73 -4.76
N TRP A 46 4.20 19.57 -4.33
CA TRP A 46 3.73 18.29 -4.83
C TRP A 46 2.26 18.03 -4.48
N LEU A 47 1.84 18.29 -3.24
CA LEU A 47 0.45 18.16 -2.79
C LEU A 47 -0.48 19.10 -3.58
N GLU A 48 -0.04 20.33 -3.86
CA GLU A 48 -0.80 21.28 -4.68
C GLU A 48 -0.90 20.82 -6.14
N ARG A 49 0.21 20.34 -6.73
CA ARG A 49 0.20 19.83 -8.11
C ARG A 49 -0.61 18.54 -8.28
N LEU A 50 -0.69 17.72 -7.24
CA LEU A 50 -1.59 16.55 -7.22
C LEU A 50 -3.07 16.96 -7.27
N ASP A 51 -3.36 18.23 -6.94
CA ASP A 51 -4.71 18.81 -6.88
C ASP A 51 -5.67 17.96 -6.04
N ALA A 52 -5.17 17.39 -4.94
CA ALA A 52 -5.95 16.59 -4.01
C ALA A 52 -6.61 17.45 -2.93
N ASP A 53 -7.75 17.00 -2.41
CA ASP A 53 -8.41 17.56 -1.23
C ASP A 53 -8.04 16.79 0.03
N VAL A 54 -7.86 15.47 -0.12
CA VAL A 54 -7.44 14.57 0.95
C VAL A 54 -6.39 13.60 0.41
N VAL A 55 -5.30 13.37 1.16
CA VAL A 55 -4.25 12.41 0.82
C VAL A 55 -4.04 11.45 1.98
N CYS A 56 -4.23 10.15 1.73
CA CYS A 56 -4.00 9.06 2.67
C CYS A 56 -2.67 8.38 2.34
N LEU A 57 -1.75 8.36 3.29
CA LEU A 57 -0.48 7.64 3.20
C LEU A 57 -0.51 6.41 4.10
N GLN A 58 -0.01 5.30 3.59
CA GLN A 58 0.24 4.05 4.34
C GLN A 58 1.72 3.71 4.37
N GLU A 59 2.14 2.92 5.37
CA GLU A 59 3.54 2.62 5.67
C GLU A 59 4.42 3.87 5.78
N THR A 60 4.00 4.82 6.60
CA THR A 60 4.80 6.03 6.84
C THR A 60 6.15 5.70 7.48
N LYS A 61 6.24 4.61 8.24
CA LYS A 61 7.42 4.09 8.95
C LYS A 61 8.01 5.11 9.91
N LEU A 62 7.13 5.85 10.59
CA LEU A 62 7.46 6.91 11.53
C LEU A 62 6.87 6.63 12.92
N THR A 63 7.63 7.02 13.94
CA THR A 63 7.15 7.10 15.33
C THR A 63 6.51 8.46 15.61
N SER A 64 5.64 8.55 16.61
CA SER A 64 5.03 9.81 17.06
C SER A 64 6.09 10.86 17.40
N LYS A 65 7.19 10.44 18.06
CA LYS A 65 8.33 11.31 18.40
C LYS A 65 9.01 11.88 17.16
N GLN A 66 9.18 11.08 16.09
CA GLN A 66 9.75 11.57 14.84
C GLN A 66 8.81 12.57 14.15
N VAL A 67 7.50 12.32 14.17
CA VAL A 67 6.52 13.28 13.65
C VAL A 67 6.54 14.60 14.41
N GLU A 68 6.70 14.55 15.74
CA GLU A 68 6.87 15.73 16.59
C GLU A 68 8.15 16.52 16.26
N GLN A 69 9.29 15.82 16.17
CA GLN A 69 10.60 16.44 15.96
C GLN A 69 10.77 17.02 14.54
N ASP A 70 10.25 16.32 13.53
CA ASP A 70 10.42 16.66 12.12
C ASP A 70 9.16 17.29 11.49
N ALA A 71 8.21 17.75 12.32
CA ALA A 71 6.90 18.26 11.93
C ALA A 71 6.92 19.13 10.66
N ARG A 72 7.82 20.13 10.60
CA ARG A 72 7.95 21.01 9.41
C ARG A 72 8.44 20.26 8.17
N ALA A 73 9.49 19.44 8.31
CA ALA A 73 10.06 18.68 7.18
C ALA A 73 9.09 17.64 6.62
N LEU A 74 8.19 17.12 7.45
CA LEU A 74 7.16 16.15 7.09
C LEU A 74 5.86 16.81 6.58
N CYS A 75 5.81 18.14 6.46
CA CYS A 75 4.59 18.91 6.22
C CYS A 75 3.47 18.65 7.24
N ALA A 76 3.84 18.28 8.46
CA ALA A 76 2.97 18.03 9.60
C ALA A 76 3.01 19.21 10.58
N SER A 77 2.68 20.42 10.13
CA SER A 77 2.72 21.63 10.97
C SER A 77 1.34 22.04 11.47
N ALA A 78 1.26 22.44 12.74
CA ALA A 78 0.06 23.04 13.33
C ALA A 78 -0.24 24.46 12.78
N ASP A 79 0.75 25.10 12.14
CA ASP A 79 0.64 26.44 11.52
C ASP A 79 0.40 26.37 10.00
N GLY A 80 -0.02 25.22 9.47
CA GLY A 80 -0.29 25.06 8.03
C GLY A 80 -1.58 25.75 7.63
N ASP A 81 -1.52 26.94 7.03
CA ASP A 81 -2.70 27.63 6.49
C ASP A 81 -3.39 26.83 5.35
N ALA A 82 -2.63 25.96 4.66
CA ALA A 82 -3.14 25.19 3.52
C ALA A 82 -3.58 23.75 3.85
N TRP A 83 -2.86 23.03 4.73
CA TRP A 83 -3.06 21.60 4.98
C TRP A 83 -2.98 21.24 6.47
N GLN A 84 -3.86 20.35 6.91
CA GLN A 84 -3.82 19.64 8.18
C GLN A 84 -3.33 18.21 7.97
N SER A 85 -2.72 17.61 9.00
CA SER A 85 -2.30 16.20 8.96
C SER A 85 -2.72 15.45 10.23
N PHE A 86 -3.00 14.15 10.09
CA PHE A 86 -3.45 13.26 11.17
C PHE A 86 -2.71 11.93 11.04
N TRP A 87 -2.26 11.36 12.16
CA TRP A 87 -1.28 10.29 12.19
C TRP A 87 -1.69 9.19 13.16
N ALA A 88 -1.51 7.94 12.75
CA ALA A 88 -1.39 6.81 13.65
C ALA A 88 -0.02 6.17 13.44
N CYS A 89 0.80 6.18 14.48
CA CYS A 89 2.20 5.74 14.44
C CYS A 89 2.39 4.46 15.25
N ASN A 90 3.33 3.62 14.84
CA ASN A 90 3.78 2.50 15.66
C ASN A 90 4.97 2.96 16.51
N ASP A 91 4.71 3.17 17.80
CA ASP A 91 5.72 3.60 18.77
C ASP A 91 6.49 2.43 19.41
N GLY A 92 6.36 1.21 18.88
CA GLY A 92 7.07 0.02 19.37
C GLY A 92 6.51 -0.52 20.68
N LYS A 93 5.21 -0.32 20.93
CA LYS A 93 4.54 -0.84 22.12
C LYS A 93 4.46 -2.37 22.05
N GLU A 94 4.44 -3.00 23.23
CA GLU A 94 4.25 -4.46 23.36
C GLU A 94 5.32 -5.28 22.60
N GLY A 95 6.56 -4.77 22.54
CA GLY A 95 7.69 -5.47 21.92
C GLY A 95 7.72 -5.36 20.39
N GLN A 96 6.84 -4.57 19.78
CA GLN A 96 6.88 -4.31 18.35
C GLN A 96 8.10 -3.47 17.98
N ARG A 97 8.59 -3.64 16.74
CA ARG A 97 9.63 -2.77 16.19
C ARG A 97 9.06 -1.37 15.97
N ALA A 98 9.52 -0.38 16.72
CA ALA A 98 9.12 1.01 16.55
C ALA A 98 9.40 1.51 15.12
N GLY A 99 8.50 2.35 14.59
CA GLY A 99 8.60 2.88 13.23
C GLY A 99 8.33 1.84 12.13
N LEU A 100 7.72 0.70 12.48
CA LEU A 100 7.18 -0.26 11.52
C LEU A 100 5.70 0.08 11.23
N ASN A 101 5.21 0.01 9.99
CA ASN A 101 3.84 0.41 9.61
C ASN A 101 3.62 1.94 9.65
N GLY A 102 2.50 2.41 10.21
CA GLY A 102 2.12 3.82 10.33
C GLY A 102 1.26 4.32 9.15
N VAL A 103 0.28 5.17 9.45
CA VAL A 103 -0.58 5.83 8.44
C VAL A 103 -0.70 7.33 8.72
N ALA A 104 -0.91 8.12 7.67
CA ALA A 104 -1.15 9.56 7.77
C ALA A 104 -2.21 10.05 6.81
N THR A 105 -3.10 10.94 7.26
CA THR A 105 -4.10 11.60 6.40
C THR A 105 -3.84 13.09 6.38
N PHE A 106 -3.63 13.65 5.20
CA PHE A 106 -3.53 15.08 4.95
C PHE A 106 -4.86 15.60 4.41
N VAL A 107 -5.33 16.73 4.91
CA VAL A 107 -6.60 17.35 4.50
C VAL A 107 -6.35 18.81 4.15
N ARG A 108 -6.78 19.24 2.97
CA ARG A 108 -6.67 20.63 2.53
C ARG A 108 -7.69 21.48 3.30
N ASN A 109 -7.22 22.48 4.05
CA ASN A 109 -8.06 23.28 4.94
C ASN A 109 -9.24 23.97 4.24
N LYS A 110 -9.04 24.37 2.97
CA LYS A 110 -10.06 25.03 2.16
C LYS A 110 -11.08 24.08 1.55
N ALA A 111 -10.81 22.76 1.55
CA ALA A 111 -11.67 21.76 0.89
C ALA A 111 -12.69 21.16 1.87
N PHE A 112 -12.19 20.58 2.97
CA PHE A 112 -13.02 19.94 4.00
C PHE A 112 -12.51 20.25 5.40
N GLY A 113 -13.44 20.51 6.33
CA GLY A 113 -13.13 20.67 7.74
C GLY A 113 -13.16 19.33 8.47
N VAL A 114 -12.21 19.12 9.39
CA VAL A 114 -12.18 17.93 10.24
C VAL A 114 -12.82 18.23 11.59
N VAL A 115 -13.95 17.58 11.87
CA VAL A 115 -14.72 17.70 13.11
C VAL A 115 -14.03 16.95 14.25
N ARG A 116 -13.58 15.72 13.97
CA ARG A 116 -12.73 14.94 14.89
C ARG A 116 -11.76 14.05 14.12
N ALA A 117 -10.69 13.64 14.78
CA ALA A 117 -9.82 12.58 14.31
C ALA A 117 -9.42 11.65 15.45
N SER A 118 -9.09 10.39 15.13
CA SER A 118 -8.58 9.43 16.10
C SER A 118 -7.53 8.51 15.49
N SER A 119 -6.45 8.29 16.24
CA SER A 119 -5.41 7.30 15.92
C SER A 119 -5.71 5.91 16.50
N ARG A 120 -6.88 5.76 17.14
CA ARG A 120 -7.37 4.52 17.76
C ARG A 120 -8.82 4.21 17.39
N PRO A 121 -9.18 4.18 16.09
CA PRO A 121 -10.57 4.04 15.69
C PRO A 121 -11.14 2.64 15.92
N LEU A 122 -10.33 1.61 16.15
CA LEU A 122 -10.81 0.24 16.34
C LEU A 122 -11.33 -0.02 17.76
N GLY A 123 -10.83 0.76 18.73
CA GLY A 123 -11.20 0.68 20.15
C GLY A 123 -10.56 -0.50 20.87
N GLU A 124 -9.55 -1.13 20.26
CA GLU A 124 -8.84 -2.28 20.82
C GLU A 124 -7.34 -1.95 20.84
N LYS A 125 -6.80 -1.78 22.05
CA LYS A 125 -5.43 -1.27 22.27
C LYS A 125 -4.37 -2.02 21.44
N GLU A 126 -4.39 -3.35 21.47
CA GLU A 126 -3.47 -4.23 20.73
C GLU A 126 -3.52 -4.01 19.20
N LEU A 127 -4.72 -3.73 18.67
CA LEU A 127 -4.94 -3.55 17.24
C LEU A 127 -4.58 -2.12 16.79
N ASP A 128 -4.93 -1.13 17.60
CA ASP A 128 -4.66 0.28 17.33
C ASP A 128 -3.18 0.65 17.53
N ASP A 129 -2.47 0.02 18.48
CA ASP A 129 -1.06 0.33 18.78
C ASP A 129 -0.09 -0.01 17.62
N GLU A 130 -0.49 -0.82 16.64
CA GLU A 130 0.29 -1.04 15.40
C GLU A 130 0.27 0.17 14.44
N GLY A 131 -0.53 1.20 14.71
CA GLY A 131 -0.57 2.43 13.91
C GLY A 131 -1.13 2.23 12.50
N ARG A 132 -2.08 1.31 12.34
CA ARG A 132 -2.58 0.85 11.03
C ARG A 132 -3.84 1.55 10.53
N CYS A 133 -4.48 2.37 11.36
CA CYS A 133 -5.69 3.06 10.97
C CYS A 133 -5.78 4.43 11.61
N VAL A 134 -6.11 5.45 10.82
CA VAL A 134 -6.48 6.77 11.33
C VAL A 134 -7.83 7.15 10.75
N LEU A 135 -8.72 7.62 11.64
CA LEU A 135 -10.04 8.11 11.27
C LEU A 135 -10.01 9.64 11.23
N THR A 136 -10.62 10.21 10.19
CA THR A 136 -10.96 11.64 10.11
C THR A 136 -12.45 11.80 9.83
N ASP A 137 -13.15 12.57 10.65
CA ASP A 137 -14.57 12.88 10.53
C ASP A 137 -14.75 14.26 9.91
N HIS A 138 -15.42 14.33 8.76
CA HIS A 138 -15.65 15.55 7.98
C HIS A 138 -17.10 16.06 8.14
N GLY A 139 -17.80 15.57 9.16
CA GLY A 139 -19.18 15.91 9.49
C GLY A 139 -20.20 15.14 8.64
N THR A 140 -20.13 15.20 7.31
CA THR A 140 -21.05 14.42 6.45
C THR A 140 -20.59 12.97 6.31
N PHE A 141 -19.28 12.78 6.22
CA PHE A 141 -18.66 11.48 6.04
C PHE A 141 -17.47 11.32 6.99
N VAL A 142 -17.15 10.07 7.30
CA VAL A 142 -15.90 9.68 7.96
C VAL A 142 -15.01 8.95 6.96
N LEU A 143 -13.71 9.18 7.07
CA LEU A 143 -12.69 8.52 6.27
C LEU A 143 -11.79 7.70 7.18
N PHE A 144 -11.75 6.40 6.93
CA PHE A 144 -10.77 5.47 7.48
C PHE A 144 -9.61 5.35 6.48
N ASN A 145 -8.44 5.83 6.88
CA ASN A 145 -7.19 5.53 6.19
C ASN A 145 -6.57 4.29 6.84
N ALA A 146 -6.50 3.18 6.10
CA ALA A 146 -6.16 1.87 6.63
C ALA A 146 -4.96 1.23 5.92
N TYR A 147 -4.09 0.61 6.71
CA TYR A 147 -3.05 -0.31 6.27
C TYR A 147 -3.30 -1.68 6.91
N VAL A 148 -4.09 -2.50 6.24
CA VAL A 148 -4.53 -3.81 6.76
C VAL A 148 -3.29 -4.70 6.99
N PRO A 149 -3.22 -5.44 8.11
CA PRO A 149 -2.14 -6.40 8.35
C PRO A 149 -1.93 -7.35 7.17
N ASN A 150 -0.67 -7.58 6.76
CA ASN A 150 -0.36 -8.73 5.93
C ASN A 150 -0.62 -10.01 6.74
N GLY A 151 -1.28 -11.00 6.12
CA GLY A 151 -1.71 -12.26 6.74
C GLY A 151 -0.76 -13.43 6.48
N SER A 152 0.43 -13.19 5.93
CA SER A 152 1.41 -14.24 5.68
C SER A 152 1.85 -14.91 6.99
N GLY A 153 1.33 -16.12 7.25
CA GLY A 153 1.79 -17.05 8.29
C GLY A 153 0.90 -17.15 9.54
N GLY A 154 0.48 -18.37 9.84
CA GLY A 154 -0.09 -18.82 11.14
C GLY A 154 -0.88 -17.77 11.92
N LYS A 155 -0.39 -17.46 13.14
CA LYS A 155 -1.01 -16.49 14.08
C LYS A 155 -1.30 -15.12 13.47
N ARG A 156 -0.56 -14.69 12.44
CA ARG A 156 -0.76 -13.38 11.82
C ARG A 156 -2.05 -13.31 10.98
N LEU A 157 -2.49 -14.43 10.41
CA LEU A 157 -3.77 -14.48 9.71
C LEU A 157 -4.93 -14.27 10.69
N ALA A 158 -4.90 -14.95 11.84
CA ALA A 158 -5.89 -14.75 12.91
C ALA A 158 -5.94 -13.28 13.37
N TYR A 159 -4.78 -12.66 13.56
CA TYR A 159 -4.67 -11.23 13.87
C TYR A 159 -5.30 -10.35 12.77
N LYS A 160 -4.98 -10.60 11.48
CA LYS A 160 -5.56 -9.87 10.35
C LYS A 160 -7.09 -9.93 10.35
N LEU A 161 -7.66 -11.12 10.58
CA LEU A 161 -9.11 -11.32 10.55
C LEU A 161 -9.81 -10.70 11.76
N ARG A 162 -9.19 -10.72 12.95
CA ARG A 162 -9.61 -9.91 14.11
C ARG A 162 -9.59 -8.41 13.78
N TRP A 163 -8.51 -7.94 13.19
CA TRP A 163 -8.35 -6.54 12.80
C TRP A 163 -9.43 -6.09 11.81
N LEU A 164 -9.71 -6.88 10.78
CA LEU A 164 -10.78 -6.62 9.81
C LEU A 164 -12.18 -6.63 10.47
N THR A 165 -12.40 -7.50 11.45
CA THR A 165 -13.64 -7.53 12.23
C THR A 165 -13.82 -6.22 13.02
N ALA A 166 -12.78 -5.78 13.72
CA ALA A 166 -12.80 -4.52 14.47
C ALA A 166 -12.99 -3.30 13.56
N LEU A 167 -12.37 -3.29 12.37
CA LEU A 167 -12.55 -2.23 11.38
C LEU A 167 -14.03 -2.16 10.92
N ARG A 168 -14.63 -3.29 10.52
CA ARG A 168 -16.04 -3.31 10.08
C ARG A 168 -17.00 -2.90 11.19
N ARG A 169 -16.73 -3.29 12.44
CA ARG A 169 -17.49 -2.84 13.62
C ARG A 169 -17.42 -1.32 13.76
N SER A 170 -16.22 -0.74 13.68
CA SER A 170 -16.01 0.72 13.77
C SER A 170 -16.71 1.47 12.64
N MET A 171 -16.54 1.04 11.39
CA MET A 171 -17.23 1.61 10.22
C MET A 171 -18.75 1.58 10.39
N THR A 172 -19.29 0.46 10.88
CA THR A 172 -20.74 0.30 11.07
C THR A 172 -21.27 1.20 12.18
N ALA A 173 -20.51 1.37 13.26
CA ALA A 173 -20.86 2.30 14.33
C ALA A 173 -20.95 3.75 13.82
N GLU A 174 -20.11 4.15 12.87
CA GLU A 174 -20.20 5.47 12.23
C GLU A 174 -21.41 5.59 11.28
N ARG A 175 -21.73 4.54 10.51
CA ARG A 175 -22.96 4.51 9.69
C ARG A 175 -24.23 4.62 10.55
N GLN A 176 -24.25 3.97 11.72
CA GLN A 176 -25.37 4.05 12.66
C GLN A 176 -25.56 5.46 13.25
N LYS A 177 -24.50 6.29 13.25
CA LYS A 177 -24.57 7.72 13.60
C LYS A 177 -25.04 8.59 12.42
N GLY A 178 -25.43 7.99 11.30
CA GLY A 178 -25.87 8.69 10.09
C GLY A 178 -24.73 9.24 9.22
N LYS A 179 -23.48 8.85 9.48
CA LYS A 179 -22.33 9.30 8.67
C LYS A 179 -22.15 8.38 7.47
N HIS A 180 -21.83 8.94 6.31
CA HIS A 180 -21.30 8.14 5.21
C HIS A 180 -19.88 7.68 5.55
N VAL A 181 -19.49 6.49 5.08
CA VAL A 181 -18.16 5.92 5.37
C VAL A 181 -17.35 5.78 4.09
N LEU A 182 -16.12 6.26 4.12
CA LEU A 182 -15.09 5.97 3.13
C LEU A 182 -13.98 5.16 3.81
N LEU A 183 -13.45 4.19 3.09
CA LEU A 183 -12.27 3.41 3.47
C LEU A 183 -11.26 3.52 2.33
N ALA A 184 -10.05 3.99 2.65
CA ALA A 184 -8.97 4.13 1.67
C ALA A 184 -7.68 3.53 2.22
N GLY A 185 -6.93 2.86 1.34
CA GLY A 185 -5.59 2.36 1.66
C GLY A 185 -5.29 0.97 1.14
N ASP A 186 -4.18 0.43 1.63
CA ASP A 186 -3.69 -0.90 1.31
C ASP A 186 -4.41 -1.93 2.18
N LEU A 187 -5.26 -2.73 1.52
CA LEU A 187 -6.07 -3.76 2.17
C LEU A 187 -5.35 -5.11 2.26
N ASN A 188 -4.13 -5.23 1.73
CA ASN A 188 -3.36 -6.48 1.67
C ASN A 188 -4.21 -7.66 1.16
N CYS A 189 -5.10 -7.39 0.20
CA CYS A 189 -6.11 -8.33 -0.27
C CYS A 189 -6.52 -7.98 -1.70
N ALA A 190 -6.57 -8.97 -2.58
CA ALA A 190 -7.10 -8.82 -3.93
C ALA A 190 -8.32 -9.74 -4.08
N VAL A 191 -9.49 -9.17 -4.39
CA VAL A 191 -10.77 -9.90 -4.36
C VAL A 191 -11.11 -10.57 -5.68
N ALA A 192 -10.99 -9.86 -6.81
CA ALA A 192 -11.32 -10.42 -8.10
C ALA A 192 -10.09 -11.09 -8.74
N PRO A 193 -10.26 -12.12 -9.58
CA PRO A 193 -9.16 -12.71 -10.33
C PRO A 193 -8.36 -11.65 -11.11
N LYS A 194 -9.06 -10.66 -11.71
CA LYS A 194 -8.44 -9.54 -12.44
C LYS A 194 -7.53 -8.63 -11.60
N ASP A 195 -7.63 -8.70 -10.29
CA ASP A 195 -6.82 -7.93 -9.34
C ASP A 195 -5.48 -8.60 -9.04
N ARG A 196 -5.19 -9.76 -9.63
CA ARG A 196 -3.89 -10.45 -9.53
C ARG A 196 -3.34 -10.75 -10.92
N CYS A 197 -2.02 -10.62 -11.05
CA CYS A 197 -1.30 -11.17 -12.20
C CYS A 197 -1.71 -12.63 -12.38
N PHE A 198 -1.96 -13.00 -13.64
CA PHE A 198 -2.49 -14.31 -14.00
C PHE A 198 -1.71 -15.47 -13.36
N LEU A 199 -0.38 -15.39 -13.37
CA LEU A 199 0.50 -16.43 -12.83
C LEU A 199 0.37 -16.62 -11.32
N HIS A 200 -0.12 -15.61 -10.60
CA HIS A 200 -0.34 -15.63 -9.15
C HIS A 200 -1.80 -15.91 -8.76
N ARG A 201 -2.71 -16.06 -9.74
CA ARG A 201 -4.09 -16.46 -9.46
C ARG A 201 -4.11 -17.90 -8.98
N GLY A 202 -4.86 -18.17 -7.91
CA GLY A 202 -5.24 -19.53 -7.56
C GLY A 202 -6.23 -20.06 -8.59
N LEU A 203 -5.92 -21.22 -9.18
CA LEU A 203 -6.76 -21.93 -10.15
C LEU A 203 -7.14 -23.28 -9.55
N ASP A 204 -8.42 -23.66 -9.66
CA ASP A 204 -8.88 -24.98 -9.27
C ASP A 204 -8.58 -25.99 -10.40
N ALA A 205 -7.49 -26.74 -10.22
CA ALA A 205 -7.03 -27.72 -11.19
C ALA A 205 -7.99 -28.90 -11.37
N SER A 206 -8.91 -29.14 -10.42
CA SER A 206 -9.95 -30.17 -10.60
C SER A 206 -10.94 -29.83 -11.72
N GLN A 207 -11.02 -28.55 -12.11
CA GLN A 207 -11.94 -28.06 -13.13
C GLN A 207 -11.34 -28.04 -14.55
N LEU A 208 -10.12 -28.56 -14.75
CA LEU A 208 -9.47 -28.57 -16.07
C LEU A 208 -10.32 -29.23 -17.16
N GLN A 209 -10.99 -30.35 -16.85
CA GLN A 209 -11.86 -31.04 -17.81
C GLN A 209 -13.05 -30.18 -18.24
N LYS A 210 -13.68 -29.49 -17.28
CA LYS A 210 -14.78 -28.56 -17.55
C LYS A 210 -14.28 -27.37 -18.37
N ALA A 211 -13.13 -26.81 -18.03
CA ALA A 211 -12.52 -25.72 -18.77
C ALA A 211 -12.24 -26.12 -20.24
N ALA A 212 -11.72 -27.33 -20.49
CA ALA A 212 -11.48 -27.82 -21.85
C ALA A 212 -12.76 -27.88 -22.71
N GLN A 213 -13.91 -28.18 -22.10
CA GLN A 213 -15.20 -28.23 -22.83
C GLN A 213 -15.71 -26.84 -23.22
N LEU A 214 -15.34 -25.80 -22.47
CA LEU A 214 -15.80 -24.43 -22.68
C LEU A 214 -14.88 -23.62 -23.59
N VAL A 215 -13.63 -24.05 -23.78
CA VAL A 215 -12.67 -23.41 -24.67
C VAL A 215 -12.99 -23.74 -26.13
N THR A 216 -13.09 -22.71 -26.96
CA THR A 216 -13.39 -22.82 -28.40
C THR A 216 -12.15 -23.07 -29.25
N ASP A 217 -10.99 -22.54 -28.85
CA ASP A 217 -9.73 -22.75 -29.56
C ASP A 217 -9.33 -24.24 -29.52
N ALA A 218 -9.25 -24.87 -30.69
CA ALA A 218 -9.07 -26.32 -30.80
C ALA A 218 -7.74 -26.81 -30.20
N LYS A 219 -6.66 -26.03 -30.36
CA LYS A 219 -5.34 -26.37 -29.84
C LYS A 219 -5.32 -26.26 -28.32
N ALA A 220 -5.80 -25.15 -27.77
CA ALA A 220 -5.92 -24.95 -26.34
C ALA A 220 -6.83 -26.02 -25.72
N LYS A 221 -7.99 -26.29 -26.33
CA LYS A 221 -8.91 -27.37 -25.92
C LYS A 221 -8.19 -28.72 -25.81
N SER A 222 -7.45 -29.12 -26.85
CA SER A 222 -6.67 -30.37 -26.83
C SER A 222 -5.63 -30.37 -25.71
N MET A 223 -4.87 -29.29 -25.55
CA MET A 223 -3.82 -29.19 -24.53
C MET A 223 -4.39 -29.22 -23.10
N ILE A 224 -5.51 -28.54 -22.87
CA ILE A 224 -6.19 -28.52 -21.56
C ILE A 224 -6.80 -29.89 -21.25
N ALA A 225 -7.36 -30.58 -22.25
CA ALA A 225 -7.88 -31.94 -22.08
C ALA A 225 -6.76 -32.92 -21.68
N GLN A 226 -5.58 -32.85 -22.33
CA GLN A 226 -4.41 -33.64 -21.93
C GLN A 226 -3.95 -33.30 -20.50
N ALA A 227 -3.99 -32.03 -20.12
CA ALA A 227 -3.69 -31.64 -18.74
C ALA A 227 -4.73 -32.16 -17.73
N ALA A 228 -6.02 -32.18 -18.09
CA ALA A 228 -7.09 -32.74 -17.27
C ALA A 228 -6.91 -34.25 -17.06
N GLU A 229 -6.54 -34.97 -18.12
CA GLU A 229 -6.26 -36.41 -18.06
C GLU A 229 -5.03 -36.72 -17.20
N ALA A 230 -3.98 -35.88 -17.28
CA ALA A 230 -2.78 -36.04 -16.47
C ALA A 230 -2.97 -35.63 -14.99
N TRP A 231 -3.94 -34.77 -14.70
CA TRP A 231 -4.09 -34.13 -13.38
C TRP A 231 -4.18 -35.11 -12.20
N PRO A 232 -4.95 -36.22 -12.24
CA PRO A 232 -5.01 -37.16 -11.13
C PRO A 232 -3.64 -37.72 -10.73
N ALA A 233 -2.83 -38.14 -11.70
CA ALA A 233 -1.49 -38.65 -11.45
C ALA A 233 -0.54 -37.56 -10.95
N VAL A 234 -0.64 -36.34 -11.51
CA VAL A 234 0.16 -35.19 -11.07
C VAL A 234 -0.18 -34.82 -9.63
N ARG A 235 -1.46 -34.76 -9.27
CA ARG A 235 -1.94 -34.51 -7.90
C ARG A 235 -1.35 -35.53 -6.92
N ASP A 236 -1.38 -36.81 -7.29
CA ASP A 236 -0.85 -37.87 -6.41
C ASP A 236 0.68 -37.77 -6.27
N ALA A 237 1.41 -37.38 -7.32
CA ALA A 237 2.83 -37.07 -7.22
C ALA A 237 3.12 -35.85 -6.34
N LEU A 238 2.27 -34.81 -6.37
CA LEU A 238 2.38 -33.65 -5.49
C LEU A 238 2.11 -34.00 -4.02
N ARG A 239 1.17 -34.91 -3.74
CA ARG A 239 0.93 -35.41 -2.38
C ARG A 239 2.12 -36.17 -1.82
N ASN A 240 2.80 -36.94 -2.66
CA ASN A 240 3.98 -37.74 -2.30
C ASN A 240 5.31 -37.00 -2.50
N ARG A 241 5.28 -35.67 -2.65
CA ARG A 241 6.48 -34.84 -2.80
C ARG A 241 7.33 -34.88 -1.53
N THR A 242 8.64 -34.70 -1.69
CA THR A 242 9.60 -34.60 -0.60
C THR A 242 10.33 -33.26 -0.65
N VAL A 243 10.72 -32.74 0.52
CA VAL A 243 11.62 -31.61 0.61
C VAL A 243 13.00 -32.13 0.96
N VAL A 244 14.01 -31.72 0.18
CA VAL A 244 15.39 -32.12 0.38
C VAL A 244 16.25 -30.90 0.67
N ALA A 245 17.15 -31.04 1.64
CA ALA A 245 18.20 -30.07 1.87
C ALA A 245 19.16 -30.05 0.66
N CYS A 246 19.63 -28.86 0.32
CA CYS A 246 20.59 -28.64 -0.75
C CYS A 246 21.48 -27.45 -0.39
N SER A 247 22.51 -27.23 -1.21
CA SER A 247 23.48 -26.17 -0.99
C SER A 247 23.59 -25.31 -2.23
N THR A 248 23.63 -23.99 -2.06
CA THR A 248 23.84 -23.03 -3.15
C THR A 248 24.98 -22.10 -2.81
N ALA A 249 25.86 -21.81 -3.76
CA ALA A 249 26.93 -20.83 -3.59
C ALA A 249 26.56 -19.48 -4.20
N ASN A 250 26.90 -18.39 -3.51
CA ASN A 250 26.89 -17.06 -4.10
C ASN A 250 28.00 -16.98 -5.15
N SER A 251 27.62 -16.74 -6.41
CA SER A 251 28.55 -16.72 -7.54
C SER A 251 29.64 -15.65 -7.44
N ARG A 252 29.42 -14.60 -6.63
CA ARG A 252 30.37 -13.49 -6.44
C ARG A 252 31.29 -13.70 -5.23
N THR A 253 30.76 -14.21 -4.12
CA THR A 253 31.53 -14.35 -2.87
C THR A 253 32.05 -15.77 -2.61
N GLY A 254 31.54 -16.77 -3.32
CA GLY A 254 31.80 -18.19 -3.06
C GLY A 254 31.12 -18.73 -1.79
N GLU A 255 30.46 -17.87 -1.02
CA GLU A 255 29.79 -18.24 0.22
C GLU A 255 28.66 -19.23 -0.06
N THR A 256 28.60 -20.28 0.76
CA THR A 256 27.69 -21.40 0.57
C THR A 256 26.55 -21.32 1.58
N PHE A 257 25.32 -21.49 1.09
CA PHE A 257 24.09 -21.39 1.86
C PHE A 257 23.31 -22.69 1.81
N SER A 258 22.92 -23.20 2.98
CA SER A 258 21.94 -24.27 3.10
C SER A 258 20.58 -23.78 2.63
N LYS A 259 19.96 -24.56 1.75
CA LYS A 259 18.66 -24.30 1.11
C LYS A 259 17.83 -25.57 1.08
N PHE A 260 16.58 -25.46 0.67
CA PHE A 260 15.65 -26.57 0.54
C PHE A 260 15.03 -26.58 -0.85
N ARG A 261 14.77 -27.77 -1.40
CA ARG A 261 14.11 -27.94 -2.71
C ARG A 261 13.00 -28.96 -2.58
N CYS A 262 11.88 -28.71 -3.25
CA CYS A 262 10.83 -29.70 -3.40
C CYS A 262 11.13 -30.62 -4.58
N ARG A 263 11.02 -31.94 -4.37
CA ARG A 263 11.14 -32.98 -5.39
C ARG A 263 9.89 -33.85 -5.40
N ALA A 264 9.52 -34.35 -6.56
CA ALA A 264 8.46 -35.33 -6.72
C ALA A 264 8.82 -36.33 -7.82
N ILE A 265 8.08 -37.42 -7.92
CA ILE A 265 8.33 -38.46 -8.92
C ILE A 265 7.57 -38.11 -10.21
N HIS A 266 8.27 -38.12 -11.34
CA HIS A 266 7.65 -37.98 -12.64
C HIS A 266 6.72 -39.16 -12.87
N THR A 267 5.45 -38.88 -13.16
CA THR A 267 4.35 -39.86 -13.20
C THR A 267 4.53 -40.97 -14.25
N LYS A 268 5.20 -40.66 -15.37
CA LYS A 268 5.48 -41.64 -16.45
C LYS A 268 6.83 -42.35 -16.35
N THR A 269 7.92 -41.61 -16.11
CA THR A 269 9.28 -42.18 -16.17
C THR A 269 9.75 -42.75 -14.83
N GLY A 270 9.13 -42.36 -13.71
CA GLY A 270 9.57 -42.74 -12.37
C GLY A 270 10.78 -41.94 -11.86
N ASP A 271 11.32 -41.03 -12.68
CA ASP A 271 12.47 -40.23 -12.30
C ASP A 271 12.11 -39.17 -11.24
N ALA A 272 13.02 -38.92 -10.30
CA ALA A 272 12.86 -37.81 -9.38
C ALA A 272 13.09 -36.47 -10.10
N VAL A 273 12.08 -35.62 -10.12
CA VAL A 273 12.14 -34.27 -10.72
C VAL A 273 12.06 -33.19 -9.64
N GLN A 274 12.79 -32.10 -9.86
CA GLN A 274 12.76 -30.96 -8.96
C GLN A 274 11.63 -29.99 -9.31
N LEU A 275 10.73 -29.72 -8.36
CA LEU A 275 9.57 -28.86 -8.55
C LEU A 275 9.83 -27.37 -8.25
N SER A 276 10.57 -27.05 -7.18
CA SER A 276 10.81 -25.66 -6.78
C SER A 276 12.26 -25.24 -7.03
N PRO A 277 12.57 -23.93 -7.12
CA PRO A 277 13.93 -23.45 -6.95
C PRO A 277 14.46 -23.72 -5.52
N ALA A 278 15.70 -23.31 -5.25
CA ALA A 278 16.31 -23.45 -3.93
C ALA A 278 15.75 -22.38 -2.97
N GLU A 279 15.02 -22.84 -1.95
CA GLU A 279 14.34 -21.99 -0.98
C GLU A 279 15.14 -21.84 0.31
N THR A 280 14.93 -20.73 1.01
CA THR A 280 15.61 -20.42 2.28
C THR A 280 15.07 -21.21 3.47
N SER A 281 13.88 -21.80 3.37
CA SER A 281 13.29 -22.58 4.45
C SER A 281 12.58 -23.82 3.94
N GLU A 282 12.61 -24.89 4.74
CA GLU A 282 11.93 -26.15 4.46
C GLU A 282 10.41 -25.97 4.35
N SER A 283 9.83 -25.17 5.25
CA SER A 283 8.40 -24.86 5.28
C SER A 283 7.92 -24.16 3.99
N TYR A 284 8.71 -23.21 3.45
CA TYR A 284 8.36 -22.53 2.21
C TYR A 284 8.45 -23.48 1.00
N ALA A 285 9.50 -24.30 0.94
CA ALA A 285 9.62 -25.35 -0.08
C ALA A 285 8.44 -26.34 -0.03
N SER A 286 8.01 -26.73 1.18
CA SER A 286 6.90 -27.66 1.38
C SER A 286 5.55 -27.07 0.93
N SER A 287 5.24 -25.83 1.31
CA SER A 287 3.94 -25.20 1.06
C SER A 287 3.72 -24.70 -0.39
N SER A 288 4.80 -24.54 -1.15
CA SER A 288 4.77 -24.06 -2.56
C SER A 288 3.92 -24.93 -3.50
N TYR A 289 3.74 -26.21 -3.17
CA TYR A 289 3.05 -27.20 -4.00
C TYR A 289 1.94 -27.98 -3.26
N GLU A 290 1.42 -27.42 -2.15
CA GLU A 290 0.36 -28.08 -1.38
C GLU A 290 -0.97 -28.14 -2.15
N VAL A 291 -1.52 -29.34 -2.32
CA VAL A 291 -2.67 -29.62 -3.19
C VAL A 291 -3.92 -30.01 -2.41
N ASP A 292 -3.80 -30.43 -1.16
CA ASP A 292 -4.96 -30.85 -0.35
C ASP A 292 -5.61 -29.69 0.42
N GLY A 293 -5.13 -28.47 0.19
CA GLY A 293 -5.60 -27.25 0.84
C GLY A 293 -4.80 -26.91 2.11
N VAL A 294 -4.89 -25.65 2.51
CA VAL A 294 -4.20 -25.09 3.66
C VAL A 294 -5.17 -24.18 4.41
N GLY A 295 -5.27 -24.41 5.71
CA GLY A 295 -5.98 -23.56 6.64
C GLY A 295 -5.13 -23.20 7.85
N VAL A 296 -5.66 -22.34 8.71
CA VAL A 296 -5.04 -21.94 9.97
C VAL A 296 -6.08 -21.96 11.10
N GLU A 297 -5.73 -22.52 12.24
CA GLU A 297 -6.57 -22.51 13.44
C GLU A 297 -6.48 -21.20 14.23
N SER A 298 -7.34 -21.03 15.25
CA SER A 298 -7.34 -19.79 16.06
C SER A 298 -6.04 -19.53 16.83
N ASP A 299 -5.31 -20.58 17.18
CA ASP A 299 -3.99 -20.49 17.81
C ASP A 299 -2.87 -20.25 16.79
N GLY A 300 -3.19 -20.19 15.50
CA GLY A 300 -2.25 -19.94 14.41
C GLY A 300 -1.52 -21.18 13.90
N GLU A 301 -1.89 -22.38 14.36
CA GLU A 301 -1.36 -23.62 13.80
C GLU A 301 -1.82 -23.81 12.35
N VAL A 302 -0.88 -24.21 11.48
CA VAL A 302 -1.15 -24.46 10.06
C VAL A 302 -1.69 -25.88 9.91
N VAL A 303 -2.86 -26.00 9.29
CA VAL A 303 -3.49 -27.30 9.02
C VAL A 303 -3.34 -27.62 7.55
N LEU A 304 -2.56 -28.66 7.26
CA LEU A 304 -2.39 -29.21 5.91
C LEU A 304 -3.52 -30.18 5.58
N GLY A 305 -3.97 -30.16 4.32
CA GLY A 305 -4.95 -31.11 3.80
C GLY A 305 -6.40 -30.90 4.26
N SER A 306 -6.72 -29.73 4.80
CA SER A 306 -8.01 -29.44 5.41
C SER A 306 -8.79 -28.38 4.65
N THR A 307 -10.05 -28.68 4.35
CA THR A 307 -11.11 -27.70 4.02
C THR A 307 -11.74 -27.07 5.28
N ARG A 308 -11.29 -27.50 6.47
CA ARG A 308 -11.96 -27.26 7.76
C ARG A 308 -11.16 -26.38 8.73
N GLY A 309 -10.00 -25.87 8.34
CA GLY A 309 -9.27 -24.91 9.17
C GLY A 309 -10.15 -23.68 9.44
N ARG A 310 -10.07 -23.12 10.65
CA ARG A 310 -10.88 -21.96 11.05
C ARG A 310 -10.76 -20.78 10.07
N PHE A 311 -9.56 -20.53 9.56
CA PHE A 311 -9.27 -19.52 8.55
C PHE A 311 -8.75 -20.19 7.28
N LEU A 312 -9.35 -19.87 6.13
CA LEU A 312 -8.96 -20.46 4.87
C LEU A 312 -7.80 -19.69 4.25
N VAL A 313 -6.72 -20.39 3.91
CA VAL A 313 -5.59 -19.83 3.14
C VAL A 313 -5.74 -20.20 1.67
N ARG A 314 -6.01 -21.48 1.40
CA ARG A 314 -6.16 -22.02 0.05
C ARG A 314 -6.98 -23.32 0.08
N GLY A 315 -7.92 -23.50 -0.84
CA GLY A 315 -8.71 -24.72 -0.94
C GLY A 315 -7.96 -25.90 -1.61
N PRO A 316 -8.53 -27.12 -1.55
CA PRO A 316 -7.99 -28.29 -2.26
C PRO A 316 -7.98 -28.08 -3.78
N ASN A 317 -7.00 -28.70 -4.45
CA ASN A 317 -6.70 -28.57 -5.88
C ASN A 317 -6.40 -27.14 -6.36
N GLN A 318 -6.32 -26.16 -5.46
CA GLN A 318 -5.99 -24.80 -5.81
C GLN A 318 -4.47 -24.63 -5.84
N LEU A 319 -3.94 -24.28 -7.00
CA LEU A 319 -2.53 -23.95 -7.22
C LEU A 319 -2.44 -22.60 -7.90
N THR A 320 -1.34 -21.88 -7.72
CA THR A 320 -1.12 -20.70 -8.57
C THR A 320 -0.98 -21.13 -10.03
N GLY A 321 -1.35 -20.27 -10.99
CA GLY A 321 -1.17 -20.58 -12.41
C GLY A 321 0.26 -20.99 -12.75
N ALA A 322 1.26 -20.37 -12.12
CA ALA A 322 2.67 -20.76 -12.25
C ALA A 322 2.93 -22.18 -11.72
N CYS A 323 2.50 -22.50 -10.50
CA CYS A 323 2.69 -23.81 -9.89
C CYS A 323 1.97 -24.92 -10.66
N LEU A 324 0.73 -24.68 -11.11
CA LEU A 324 -0.04 -25.66 -11.89
C LEU A 324 0.67 -26.00 -13.20
N ARG A 325 1.11 -24.98 -13.94
CA ARG A 325 1.87 -25.14 -15.17
C ARG A 325 3.16 -25.94 -14.96
N GLU A 326 3.92 -25.55 -13.94
CA GLU A 326 5.20 -26.17 -13.62
C GLU A 326 5.02 -27.64 -13.20
N ALA A 327 4.03 -27.93 -12.36
CA ALA A 327 3.69 -29.28 -11.93
C ALA A 327 3.28 -30.17 -13.11
N LEU A 328 2.35 -29.72 -13.97
CA LEU A 328 1.93 -30.47 -15.16
C LEU A 328 3.10 -30.77 -16.08
N THR A 329 3.94 -29.76 -16.36
CA THR A 329 5.08 -29.92 -17.27
C THR A 329 6.10 -30.90 -16.70
N LYS A 330 6.52 -30.70 -15.45
CA LYS A 330 7.60 -31.49 -14.85
C LYS A 330 7.18 -32.90 -14.44
N LEU A 331 5.91 -33.11 -14.09
CA LEU A 331 5.47 -34.40 -13.57
C LEU A 331 4.78 -35.28 -14.62
N SER A 332 4.28 -34.72 -15.72
CA SER A 332 3.56 -35.50 -16.74
C SER A 332 4.08 -35.32 -18.17
N GLY A 333 4.96 -34.33 -18.39
CA GLY A 333 5.42 -33.91 -19.70
C GLY A 333 4.42 -33.03 -20.48
N VAL A 334 3.23 -32.74 -19.91
CA VAL A 334 2.23 -31.88 -20.55
C VAL A 334 2.66 -30.42 -20.42
N ALA A 335 3.26 -29.88 -21.49
CA ALA A 335 3.76 -28.51 -21.57
C ALA A 335 2.63 -27.52 -21.91
N LEU A 336 1.86 -27.11 -20.91
CA LEU A 336 0.78 -26.15 -21.09
C LEU A 336 1.31 -24.70 -21.04
N SER A 337 1.00 -23.87 -22.04
CA SER A 337 1.48 -22.48 -22.07
C SER A 337 0.65 -21.58 -21.15
N ASN A 338 1.16 -20.38 -20.85
CA ASN A 338 0.39 -19.37 -20.12
C ASN A 338 -0.91 -19.00 -20.85
N ASP A 339 -0.88 -18.94 -22.19
CA ASP A 339 -2.04 -18.57 -22.98
C ASP A 339 -3.11 -19.66 -22.99
N HIS A 340 -2.70 -20.95 -22.98
CA HIS A 340 -3.65 -22.05 -22.79
C HIS A 340 -4.34 -21.94 -21.41
N LEU A 341 -3.61 -21.68 -20.33
CA LEU A 341 -4.22 -21.49 -19.00
C LEU A 341 -5.11 -20.24 -18.96
N LYS A 342 -4.71 -19.14 -19.60
CA LYS A 342 -5.51 -17.91 -19.66
C LYS A 342 -6.83 -18.13 -20.38
N LEU A 343 -6.81 -18.83 -21.53
CA LEU A 343 -8.03 -19.20 -22.26
C LEU A 343 -8.93 -20.11 -21.41
N ALA A 344 -8.35 -21.09 -20.73
CA ALA A 344 -9.09 -21.96 -19.81
C ALA A 344 -9.76 -21.15 -18.67
N ALA A 345 -9.01 -20.24 -18.04
CA ALA A 345 -9.50 -19.41 -16.95
C ALA A 345 -10.52 -18.35 -17.41
N ALA A 346 -10.43 -17.87 -18.66
CA ALA A 346 -11.40 -16.92 -19.21
C ALA A 346 -12.82 -17.50 -19.31
N SER A 347 -12.97 -18.83 -19.30
CA SER A 347 -14.29 -19.49 -19.18
C SER A 347 -14.92 -19.36 -17.79
N GLY A 348 -14.16 -18.90 -16.78
CA GLY A 348 -14.55 -18.89 -15.38
C GLY A 348 -14.53 -20.28 -14.71
N ALA A 349 -14.30 -21.36 -15.45
CA ALA A 349 -14.35 -22.71 -14.89
C ALA A 349 -13.22 -23.01 -13.90
N LEU A 350 -12.04 -22.40 -14.10
CA LEU A 350 -10.89 -22.58 -13.22
C LEU A 350 -10.90 -21.63 -12.01
N ASP A 351 -11.85 -20.70 -11.94
CA ASP A 351 -11.93 -19.80 -10.78
C ASP A 351 -12.28 -20.63 -9.55
N PRO A 352 -11.49 -20.51 -8.46
CA PRO A 352 -11.77 -21.24 -7.24
C PRO A 352 -13.15 -20.84 -6.69
N PRO A 353 -13.85 -21.77 -6.01
CA PRO A 353 -15.06 -21.42 -5.28
C PRO A 353 -14.80 -20.21 -4.39
N GLN A 354 -15.61 -19.18 -4.55
CA GLN A 354 -15.49 -17.98 -3.73
C GLN A 354 -16.05 -18.29 -2.35
N ASP A 355 -15.31 -17.89 -1.31
CA ASP A 355 -15.80 -17.94 0.05
C ASP A 355 -17.14 -17.22 0.18
N ALA A 356 -18.02 -17.77 1.01
CA ALA A 356 -19.23 -17.08 1.38
C ALA A 356 -18.85 -15.71 1.99
N PRO A 357 -19.57 -14.63 1.64
CA PRO A 357 -19.33 -13.33 2.24
C PRO A 357 -19.49 -13.41 3.74
N THR A 358 -18.64 -12.69 4.43
CA THR A 358 -18.74 -12.62 5.88
C THR A 358 -19.98 -11.81 6.26
N ALA A 359 -20.90 -12.40 7.02
CA ALA A 359 -22.03 -11.69 7.62
C ALA A 359 -21.53 -10.63 8.63
N PHE A 360 -22.34 -9.59 8.87
CA PHE A 360 -21.98 -8.57 9.86
C PHE A 360 -21.85 -9.18 11.27
N GLY A 361 -20.81 -8.78 12.02
CA GLY A 361 -20.53 -9.28 13.37
C GLY A 361 -19.83 -10.64 13.43
N ALA A 362 -19.81 -11.42 12.36
CA ALA A 362 -19.06 -12.67 12.28
C ALA A 362 -17.58 -12.41 11.98
N ALA A 363 -16.70 -13.26 12.51
CA ALA A 363 -15.30 -13.26 12.12
C ALA A 363 -15.18 -13.75 10.67
N PRO A 364 -14.45 -13.04 9.79
CA PRO A 364 -14.25 -13.48 8.42
C PRO A 364 -13.32 -14.70 8.36
N VAL A 365 -13.60 -15.62 7.43
CA VAL A 365 -12.75 -16.79 7.17
C VAL A 365 -11.49 -16.44 6.35
N SER A 366 -11.58 -15.38 5.54
CA SER A 366 -10.51 -14.85 4.69
C SER A 366 -10.67 -13.34 4.50
N SER A 367 -9.63 -12.67 4.02
CA SER A 367 -9.71 -11.22 3.74
C SER A 367 -10.61 -10.93 2.54
N GLU A 368 -10.63 -11.86 1.59
CA GLU A 368 -11.47 -11.85 0.40
C GLU A 368 -12.95 -11.95 0.79
N ALA A 369 -13.31 -12.88 1.68
CA ALA A 369 -14.67 -13.01 2.21
C ALA A 369 -15.13 -11.74 2.94
N TRP A 370 -14.22 -11.10 3.69
CA TRP A 370 -14.49 -9.84 4.37
C TRP A 370 -14.81 -8.71 3.40
N LEU A 371 -13.95 -8.48 2.39
CA LEU A 371 -14.14 -7.38 1.44
C LEU A 371 -15.36 -7.64 0.55
N ARG A 372 -15.62 -8.89 0.13
CA ARG A 372 -16.87 -9.25 -0.56
C ARG A 372 -18.10 -8.97 0.30
N GLY A 373 -18.04 -9.26 1.60
CA GLY A 373 -19.10 -8.93 2.55
C GLY A 373 -19.33 -7.43 2.63
N LEU A 374 -18.26 -6.65 2.73
CA LEU A 374 -18.34 -5.19 2.74
C LEU A 374 -19.03 -4.65 1.47
N LEU A 375 -18.64 -5.13 0.29
CA LEU A 375 -19.23 -4.70 -0.99
C LEU A 375 -20.72 -5.08 -1.13
N ARG A 376 -21.16 -6.18 -0.50
CA ARG A 376 -22.59 -6.54 -0.46
C ARG A 376 -23.39 -5.68 0.52
N ASP A 377 -22.73 -5.10 1.52
CA ASP A 377 -23.34 -4.29 2.58
C ASP A 377 -23.47 -2.80 2.19
N GLY A 378 -23.68 -2.50 0.91
CA GLY A 378 -23.87 -1.14 0.41
C GLY A 378 -22.58 -0.31 0.40
N PHE A 379 -21.47 -0.93 0.00
CA PHE A 379 -20.21 -0.24 -0.31
C PHE A 379 -19.79 -0.51 -1.75
N VAL A 380 -19.07 0.45 -2.33
CA VAL A 380 -18.64 0.42 -3.74
C VAL A 380 -17.12 0.49 -3.81
N ASP A 381 -16.50 -0.45 -4.53
CA ASP A 381 -15.12 -0.32 -5.00
C ASP A 381 -15.08 0.67 -6.15
N SER A 382 -14.58 1.87 -5.89
CA SER A 382 -14.66 3.00 -6.84
C SER A 382 -13.91 2.75 -8.15
N LEU A 383 -12.79 2.02 -8.11
CA LEU A 383 -12.03 1.70 -9.32
C LEU A 383 -12.80 0.69 -10.16
N ASP A 384 -13.28 -0.39 -9.54
CA ASP A 384 -14.02 -1.45 -10.21
C ASP A 384 -15.33 -0.94 -10.82
N ALA A 385 -16.05 -0.07 -10.09
CA ALA A 385 -17.31 0.51 -10.53
C ALA A 385 -17.19 1.36 -11.79
N LEU A 386 -16.07 2.06 -11.98
CA LEU A 386 -15.84 2.93 -13.15
C LEU A 386 -15.03 2.25 -14.26
N HIS A 387 -14.24 1.23 -13.91
CA HIS A 387 -13.35 0.53 -14.84
C HIS A 387 -13.55 -0.99 -14.83
N PRO A 388 -14.80 -1.50 -14.94
CA PRO A 388 -15.09 -2.92 -14.70
C PRO A 388 -14.41 -3.86 -15.70
N GLN A 389 -14.11 -3.37 -16.91
CA GLN A 389 -13.49 -4.14 -17.98
C GLN A 389 -11.97 -4.03 -18.04
N ARG A 390 -11.36 -3.19 -17.20
CA ARG A 390 -9.90 -2.99 -17.22
C ARG A 390 -9.20 -4.10 -16.44
N THR A 391 -8.29 -4.81 -17.10
CA THR A 391 -7.45 -5.87 -16.51
C THR A 391 -6.03 -5.37 -16.26
N ASP A 392 -5.25 -6.10 -15.48
CA ASP A 392 -3.82 -5.86 -15.27
C ASP A 392 -3.50 -4.47 -14.65
N ARG A 393 -4.50 -3.83 -14.04
CA ARG A 393 -4.36 -2.53 -13.37
C ARG A 393 -3.96 -2.76 -11.91
N PHE A 394 -2.72 -3.20 -11.73
CA PHE A 394 -2.14 -3.48 -10.41
C PHE A 394 -1.66 -2.19 -9.73
N THR A 395 -1.56 -2.26 -8.41
CA THR A 395 -1.14 -1.14 -7.57
C THR A 395 0.14 -1.42 -6.81
N CYS A 396 0.57 -2.68 -6.74
CA CYS A 396 1.77 -3.14 -6.02
C CYS A 396 2.53 -4.19 -6.83
N TRP A 397 3.87 -4.11 -6.84
CA TRP A 397 4.77 -5.06 -7.50
C TRP A 397 5.99 -5.39 -6.65
N ASN A 398 6.57 -6.57 -6.84
CA ASN A 398 7.84 -6.90 -6.21
C ASN A 398 8.99 -6.11 -6.87
N GLN A 399 9.56 -5.15 -6.14
CA GLN A 399 10.64 -4.29 -6.61
C GLN A 399 11.97 -5.04 -6.77
N TYR A 400 12.28 -5.98 -5.87
CA TYR A 400 13.54 -6.74 -5.91
C TYR A 400 13.71 -7.59 -7.17
N THR A 401 12.58 -8.02 -7.75
CA THR A 401 12.55 -8.84 -8.98
C THR A 401 12.02 -8.05 -10.18
N ASN A 402 12.02 -6.71 -10.11
CA ASN A 402 11.64 -5.82 -11.22
C ASN A 402 10.24 -6.12 -11.81
N ARG A 403 9.28 -6.60 -11.01
CA ARG A 403 7.99 -7.12 -11.54
C ARG A 403 7.06 -6.07 -12.13
N ARG A 404 7.32 -4.79 -11.86
CA ARG A 404 6.58 -3.68 -12.48
C ARG A 404 6.78 -3.64 -14.00
N TYR A 405 7.96 -4.04 -14.51
CA TYR A 405 8.31 -3.97 -15.93
C TYR A 405 7.76 -5.12 -16.78
N ASP A 406 7.27 -6.18 -16.14
CA ASP A 406 6.45 -7.22 -16.75
C ASP A 406 4.97 -7.08 -16.36
N ASN A 407 4.66 -6.05 -15.57
CA ASN A 407 3.39 -5.82 -14.91
C ASN A 407 2.85 -7.05 -14.14
N GLU A 408 3.74 -7.82 -13.50
CA GLU A 408 3.40 -8.96 -12.66
C GLU A 408 3.11 -8.49 -11.22
N GLY A 409 1.92 -7.92 -11.00
CA GLY A 409 1.55 -7.30 -9.72
C GLY A 409 0.25 -7.80 -9.10
N SER A 410 -0.21 -7.09 -8.08
CA SER A 410 -1.55 -7.22 -7.50
C SER A 410 -2.17 -5.84 -7.25
N ARG A 411 -3.50 -5.75 -7.34
CA ARG A 411 -4.28 -4.60 -6.90
C ARG A 411 -4.72 -4.82 -5.47
N ILE A 412 -4.07 -4.13 -4.55
CA ILE A 412 -4.32 -4.24 -3.10
C ILE A 412 -4.63 -2.89 -2.45
N ASP A 413 -4.51 -1.79 -3.20
CA ASP A 413 -4.86 -0.44 -2.76
C ASP A 413 -6.27 -0.10 -3.27
N TYR A 414 -7.15 0.33 -2.36
CA TYR A 414 -8.56 0.58 -2.65
C TYR A 414 -9.01 1.95 -2.15
N VAL A 415 -10.05 2.49 -2.81
CA VAL A 415 -10.95 3.48 -2.23
C VAL A 415 -12.37 2.92 -2.30
N ILE A 416 -12.88 2.52 -1.14
CA ILE A 416 -14.22 1.97 -0.94
C ILE A 416 -15.13 3.07 -0.39
N VAL A 417 -16.30 3.25 -1.00
CA VAL A 417 -17.23 4.35 -0.70
C VAL A 417 -18.60 3.80 -0.32
N ASP A 418 -19.22 4.35 0.72
CA ASP A 418 -20.63 4.08 1.02
C ASP A 418 -21.51 4.36 -0.21
N GLU A 419 -22.36 3.40 -0.55
CA GLU A 419 -23.11 3.41 -1.81
C GLU A 419 -24.04 4.61 -1.93
N ALA A 420 -24.64 5.07 -0.83
CA ALA A 420 -25.52 6.24 -0.85
C ALA A 420 -24.73 7.53 -1.17
N LEU A 421 -23.52 7.66 -0.64
CA LEU A 421 -22.63 8.76 -1.00
C LEU A 421 -22.19 8.64 -2.47
N TRP A 422 -21.80 7.45 -2.90
CA TRP A 422 -21.39 7.19 -4.28
C TRP A 422 -22.46 7.63 -5.29
N ARG A 423 -23.71 7.18 -5.11
CA ARG A 423 -24.84 7.48 -6.00
C ARG A 423 -25.19 8.96 -6.03
N SER A 424 -25.00 9.68 -4.92
CA SER A 424 -25.34 11.10 -4.82
C SER A 424 -24.21 12.05 -5.24
N SER A 425 -22.97 11.57 -5.36
CA SER A 425 -21.78 12.44 -5.46
C SER A 425 -21.15 12.58 -6.85
N SER A 426 -21.78 12.04 -7.90
CA SER A 426 -21.36 12.19 -9.31
C SER A 426 -19.87 11.88 -9.54
N PRO A 427 -19.48 10.59 -9.46
CA PRO A 427 -18.09 10.16 -9.63
C PRO A 427 -17.59 10.41 -11.05
N VAL A 428 -16.31 10.75 -11.18
CA VAL A 428 -15.65 11.03 -12.48
C VAL A 428 -14.57 10.01 -12.74
N ALA A 429 -14.70 9.26 -13.85
CA ALA A 429 -13.70 8.30 -14.30
C ALA A 429 -12.52 9.02 -15.00
N GLY A 430 -11.30 8.55 -14.77
CA GLY A 430 -10.12 8.96 -15.54
C GLY A 430 -9.66 7.91 -16.53
N THR A 431 -8.61 8.22 -17.29
CA THR A 431 -7.93 7.21 -18.10
C THR A 431 -6.93 6.46 -17.25
N LEU A 432 -7.06 5.13 -17.16
CA LEU A 432 -6.08 4.25 -16.52
C LEU A 432 -4.85 3.96 -17.40
N ASP A 433 -4.73 4.65 -18.53
CA ASP A 433 -3.71 4.42 -19.55
C ASP A 433 -2.73 5.60 -19.55
N GLY A 434 -1.58 5.47 -20.21
CA GLY A 434 -0.58 6.53 -20.43
C GLY A 434 -1.06 7.75 -21.25
N GLY A 435 -2.37 8.00 -21.31
CA GLY A 435 -2.98 9.14 -22.01
C GLY A 435 -3.21 8.86 -23.50
N ARG A 436 -2.74 7.71 -23.99
CA ARG A 436 -3.02 7.21 -25.33
C ARG A 436 -4.32 6.42 -25.33
N ARG A 437 -5.15 6.64 -26.37
CA ARG A 437 -6.33 5.82 -26.65
C ARG A 437 -5.84 4.37 -26.88
N ASN A 438 -6.36 3.42 -26.09
CA ASN A 438 -6.00 1.99 -26.11
C ASN A 438 -4.63 1.61 -25.52
N GLY A 439 -4.01 2.47 -24.70
CA GLY A 439 -2.80 2.08 -23.96
C GLY A 439 -3.06 0.95 -22.97
N ASN A 440 -2.07 0.07 -22.77
CA ASN A 440 -2.19 -1.02 -21.79
C ASN A 440 -1.66 -0.58 -20.40
N ALA A 441 -1.86 -1.43 -19.38
CA ALA A 441 -1.41 -1.12 -18.01
C ALA A 441 0.11 -1.01 -17.88
N LEU A 442 0.85 -1.83 -18.63
CA LEU A 442 2.31 -1.86 -18.60
C LEU A 442 2.87 -0.55 -19.16
N ASP A 443 2.30 -0.05 -20.25
CA ASP A 443 2.63 1.26 -20.82
C ASP A 443 2.43 2.36 -19.78
N ALA A 444 1.30 2.33 -19.05
CA ALA A 444 1.01 3.33 -18.04
C ALA A 444 1.97 3.26 -16.84
N CYS A 445 2.27 2.05 -16.33
CA CYS A 445 3.09 1.88 -15.14
C CYS A 445 4.59 2.07 -15.38
N THR A 446 5.06 1.90 -16.62
CA THR A 446 6.45 2.13 -17.06
C THR A 446 6.65 3.46 -17.79
N LEU A 447 5.58 4.24 -17.97
CA LEU A 447 5.56 5.47 -18.76
C LEU A 447 6.11 5.22 -20.18
N ASP A 448 5.45 4.32 -20.91
CA ASP A 448 5.84 3.87 -22.25
C ASP A 448 7.31 3.38 -22.32
N GLY A 449 7.75 2.64 -21.30
CA GLY A 449 9.13 2.16 -21.18
C GLY A 449 10.18 3.22 -20.85
N ARG A 450 9.79 4.44 -20.47
CA ARG A 450 10.76 5.47 -20.02
C ARG A 450 11.38 5.11 -18.67
N TRP A 451 10.59 4.50 -17.77
CA TRP A 451 11.13 3.88 -16.58
C TRP A 451 11.79 2.55 -16.97
N GLN A 452 13.07 2.41 -16.67
CA GLN A 452 13.87 1.24 -17.02
C GLN A 452 14.16 0.38 -15.79
N PRO A 453 14.19 -0.96 -15.92
CA PRO A 453 14.47 -1.86 -14.81
C PRO A 453 15.84 -1.62 -14.20
N ALA A 454 15.97 -1.94 -12.91
CA ALA A 454 17.24 -1.86 -12.22
C ALA A 454 18.24 -2.86 -12.81
N GLY A 455 19.51 -2.44 -12.95
CA GLY A 455 20.60 -3.36 -13.22
C GLY A 455 20.81 -4.26 -12.00
N PHE A 456 20.81 -5.59 -12.18
CA PHE A 456 21.13 -6.56 -11.11
C PHE A 456 22.62 -6.51 -10.68
N ASP A 457 23.36 -5.52 -11.16
CA ASP A 457 24.74 -5.19 -10.80
C ASP A 457 24.84 -4.29 -9.55
N GLY A 458 23.71 -3.89 -8.98
CA GLY A 458 23.64 -3.01 -7.80
C GLY A 458 23.59 -1.51 -8.14
N SER A 459 23.51 -1.15 -9.42
CA SER A 459 23.33 0.25 -9.86
C SER A 459 21.97 0.85 -9.48
N GLY A 460 21.00 0.00 -9.11
CA GLY A 460 19.64 0.43 -8.77
C GLY A 460 18.81 0.79 -10.00
N ILE A 461 17.64 1.39 -9.77
CA ILE A 461 16.76 1.89 -10.84
C ILE A 461 17.40 3.15 -11.44
N ARG A 462 17.44 3.24 -12.77
CA ARG A 462 17.97 4.42 -13.47
C ARG A 462 17.04 5.62 -13.30
N ASP A 463 17.62 6.79 -13.09
CA ASP A 463 16.88 8.05 -13.06
C ASP A 463 16.17 8.32 -14.40
N GLY A 464 14.94 8.82 -14.33
CA GLY A 464 14.17 9.28 -15.49
C GLY A 464 14.51 10.72 -15.90
N ARG A 465 13.82 11.23 -16.93
CA ARG A 465 13.92 12.65 -17.30
C ARG A 465 13.18 13.52 -16.28
N ALA A 466 13.52 14.81 -16.22
CA ALA A 466 12.86 15.73 -15.29
C ALA A 466 11.34 15.78 -15.51
N GLU A 467 10.87 15.75 -16.76
CA GLU A 467 9.43 15.71 -17.07
C GLU A 467 8.73 14.40 -16.64
N ASP A 468 9.46 13.28 -16.54
CA ASP A 468 8.87 11.99 -16.20
C ASP A 468 8.43 11.96 -14.72
N TYR A 469 9.16 12.68 -13.85
CA TYR A 469 8.85 12.83 -12.43
C TYR A 469 7.69 13.79 -12.12
N THR A 470 7.19 14.54 -13.10
CA THR A 470 6.02 15.41 -12.91
C THR A 470 4.77 14.86 -13.60
N TYR A 471 4.90 13.80 -14.39
CA TYR A 471 3.83 13.23 -15.20
C TYR A 471 2.56 12.93 -14.40
N HIS A 472 2.68 12.29 -13.23
CA HIS A 472 1.56 11.92 -12.38
C HIS A 472 0.79 13.10 -11.79
N THR A 473 1.40 14.28 -11.73
CA THR A 473 0.78 15.52 -11.26
C THR A 473 0.43 16.49 -12.38
N SER A 474 0.71 16.15 -13.63
CA SER A 474 0.33 16.96 -14.81
C SER A 474 -1.09 16.69 -15.31
N ARG A 475 -1.73 15.63 -14.79
CA ARG A 475 -3.02 15.15 -15.26
C ARG A 475 -4.17 15.74 -14.45
N PRO A 476 -5.36 15.89 -15.07
CA PRO A 476 -6.55 16.23 -14.33
C PRO A 476 -6.84 15.20 -13.23
N PRO A 477 -7.37 15.65 -12.08
CA PRO A 477 -7.97 14.82 -11.06
C PRO A 477 -8.97 13.82 -11.65
N HIS A 478 -8.99 12.61 -11.13
CA HIS A 478 -9.89 11.56 -11.61
C HIS A 478 -9.99 10.40 -10.63
N THR A 479 -11.02 9.57 -10.79
CA THR A 479 -11.08 8.25 -10.15
C THR A 479 -10.30 7.24 -10.97
N GLY A 480 -9.28 6.62 -10.36
CA GLY A 480 -8.36 5.73 -11.08
C GLY A 480 -7.06 5.44 -10.34
N ILE A 481 -6.01 5.16 -11.13
CA ILE A 481 -4.65 4.90 -10.66
C ILE A 481 -3.76 6.08 -11.08
N ILE A 482 -2.96 6.56 -10.14
CA ILE A 482 -1.94 7.59 -10.36
C ILE A 482 -0.58 6.88 -10.33
N TYR A 483 -0.04 6.59 -11.51
CA TYR A 483 1.25 5.92 -11.66
C TYR A 483 2.40 6.83 -11.26
N THR A 484 2.87 6.69 -10.02
CA THR A 484 4.04 7.37 -9.47
C THR A 484 5.35 6.74 -9.96
N PRO A 485 6.48 7.46 -9.97
CA PRO A 485 7.78 6.92 -10.33
C PRO A 485 8.15 5.66 -9.51
N PRO A 486 8.78 4.63 -10.11
CA PRO A 486 9.12 3.39 -9.42
C PRO A 486 10.23 3.53 -8.36
N THR A 487 10.97 4.64 -8.36
CA THR A 487 11.94 4.92 -7.29
C THR A 487 11.28 5.38 -6.00
N TRP A 488 10.01 5.81 -6.04
CA TRP A 488 9.33 6.39 -4.88
C TRP A 488 8.69 5.33 -3.99
N SER A 489 8.13 4.29 -4.61
CA SER A 489 7.51 3.16 -3.92
C SER A 489 7.29 1.99 -4.89
N ASP A 490 7.24 0.79 -4.33
CA ASP A 490 6.75 -0.43 -4.97
C ASP A 490 5.22 -0.43 -5.17
N HIS A 491 4.52 0.51 -4.54
CA HIS A 491 3.12 0.83 -4.78
C HIS A 491 2.93 2.10 -5.63
N VAL A 492 1.79 2.18 -6.31
CA VAL A 492 1.27 3.40 -6.93
C VAL A 492 -0.01 3.86 -6.24
N ALA A 493 -0.32 5.14 -6.35
CA ALA A 493 -1.49 5.70 -5.69
C ALA A 493 -2.78 5.35 -6.42
N VAL A 494 -3.87 5.20 -5.67
CA VAL A 494 -5.24 5.13 -6.18
C VAL A 494 -5.99 6.41 -5.81
N SER A 495 -6.92 6.84 -6.65
CA SER A 495 -7.65 8.09 -6.44
C SER A 495 -9.15 7.93 -6.68
N LEU A 496 -9.91 8.77 -5.98
CA LEU A 496 -11.34 8.97 -6.12
C LEU A 496 -11.62 10.44 -6.39
N LEU A 497 -12.39 10.73 -7.44
CA LEU A 497 -12.93 12.06 -7.71
C LEU A 497 -14.46 12.03 -7.67
N LEU A 498 -15.02 12.71 -6.68
CA LEU A 498 -16.44 13.00 -6.55
C LEU A 498 -16.66 14.50 -6.76
N THR A 499 -17.66 14.88 -7.55
CA THR A 499 -17.92 16.30 -7.88
C THR A 499 -19.02 16.94 -7.04
N ARG A 500 -19.82 16.13 -6.33
CA ARG A 500 -21.00 16.60 -5.59
C ARG A 500 -21.11 16.01 -4.18
N VAL A 501 -20.08 16.20 -3.36
CA VAL A 501 -20.08 15.73 -1.96
C VAL A 501 -20.78 16.74 -1.05
N PRO A 502 -21.70 16.31 -0.17
CA PRO A 502 -22.30 17.23 0.79
C PRO A 502 -21.26 17.69 1.82
N VAL A 503 -21.20 18.99 2.06
CA VAL A 503 -20.28 19.59 3.04
C VAL A 503 -21.05 19.81 4.34
N SER A 504 -20.45 19.43 5.46
CA SER A 504 -21.05 19.62 6.77
C SER A 504 -21.18 21.10 7.12
N THR A 505 -22.26 21.44 7.82
CA THR A 505 -22.42 22.74 8.48
C THR A 505 -21.82 22.75 9.89
N GLU A 506 -21.38 21.60 10.40
CA GLU A 506 -20.72 21.48 11.71
C GLU A 506 -19.41 22.27 11.70
N LYS A 507 -19.22 23.14 12.69
CA LYS A 507 -17.98 23.91 12.81
C LYS A 507 -16.86 22.99 13.30
N ALA A 508 -15.83 22.83 12.47
CA ALA A 508 -14.57 22.23 12.90
C ALA A 508 -14.02 23.00 14.13
N PRO A 509 -13.65 22.33 15.22
CA PRO A 509 -13.10 23.00 16.38
C PRO A 509 -11.71 23.59 16.03
N LYS A 510 -11.31 24.66 16.75
CA LYS A 510 -9.98 25.30 16.56
C LYS A 510 -8.81 24.32 16.72
N LYS A 511 -9.01 23.21 17.42
CA LYS A 511 -8.14 22.03 17.43
C LYS A 511 -9.01 20.81 17.18
N ALA A 512 -8.92 20.25 15.98
CA ALA A 512 -9.61 19.01 15.58
C ALA A 512 -9.11 17.76 16.32
N ALA A 513 -7.99 17.85 17.04
CA ALA A 513 -7.20 16.67 17.32
C ALA A 513 -7.17 16.25 18.78
N GLY A 514 -7.72 15.06 19.00
CA GLY A 514 -7.31 14.17 20.08
C GLY A 514 -5.92 13.58 19.82
N ASP A 515 -5.81 12.25 19.94
CA ASP A 515 -4.57 11.47 19.90
C ASP A 515 -3.92 11.33 18.50
N ALA A 516 -4.49 11.93 17.46
CA ALA A 516 -4.04 11.78 16.07
C ALA A 516 -3.12 12.91 15.55
N GLN A 517 -2.78 13.92 16.35
CA GLN A 517 -1.80 14.96 15.96
C GLN A 517 -0.65 15.04 16.96
N PRO A 518 0.33 14.12 16.89
CA PRO A 518 1.44 14.13 17.84
C PRO A 518 2.20 15.47 17.78
N HIS A 519 2.40 16.04 16.59
CA HIS A 519 3.02 17.36 16.39
C HIS A 519 2.28 18.54 17.03
N ALA A 520 0.98 18.43 17.34
CA ALA A 520 0.22 19.49 18.01
C ALA A 520 0.51 19.59 19.52
N ARG A 521 1.27 18.64 20.09
CA ARG A 521 1.71 18.63 21.50
C ARG A 521 2.89 19.58 21.77
N VAL A 522 3.54 20.09 20.73
CA VAL A 522 4.64 21.04 20.87
C VAL A 522 4.10 22.36 21.42
N ALA A 523 4.36 22.64 22.70
CA ALA A 523 4.09 23.94 23.30
C ALA A 523 4.88 25.01 22.53
N ARG A 524 4.18 26.04 22.03
CA ARG A 524 4.85 27.20 21.43
C ARG A 524 5.76 27.81 22.50
N ILE A 525 6.99 28.20 22.18
CA ILE A 525 7.87 28.95 23.11
C ILE A 525 7.13 30.17 23.71
N THR A 526 6.18 30.75 22.98
CA THR A 526 5.32 31.84 23.45
C THR A 526 4.37 31.47 24.60
N SER A 527 4.02 30.20 24.80
CA SER A 527 3.17 29.78 25.93
C SER A 527 3.93 29.76 27.26
N PHE A 528 5.26 29.73 27.25
CA PHE A 528 6.07 29.92 28.46
C PHE A 528 6.08 31.37 28.95
N PHE A 529 5.85 32.35 28.06
CA PHE A 529 5.82 33.77 28.42
C PHE A 529 4.39 34.30 28.67
N ALA A 530 3.35 33.54 28.33
CA ALA A 530 1.95 33.95 28.48
C ALA A 530 1.30 33.55 29.82
N ALA A 531 1.90 32.62 30.57
CA ALA A 531 1.42 32.23 31.89
C ALA A 531 1.92 33.20 32.98
N ARG A 532 1.36 34.42 33.00
CA ARG A 532 1.49 35.32 34.17
C ARG A 532 0.21 35.20 34.99
N ALA A 533 0.32 34.75 36.24
CA ALA A 533 -0.80 34.62 37.16
C ALA A 533 -1.53 35.97 37.35
N PRO A 534 -2.87 36.01 37.48
CA PRO A 534 -3.59 37.25 37.73
C PRO A 534 -3.19 37.77 39.12
N GLY A 535 -2.51 38.92 39.18
CA GLY A 535 -2.17 39.58 40.44
C GLY A 535 -0.70 40.00 40.64
N ALA A 536 0.22 39.69 39.72
CA ALA A 536 1.61 40.12 39.87
C ALA A 536 1.79 41.60 39.42
N ALA A 537 2.19 42.47 40.34
CA ALA A 537 2.51 43.87 40.10
C ALA A 537 3.57 44.07 39.00
N PRO A 538 3.53 45.18 38.24
CA PRO A 538 4.48 45.41 37.14
C PRO A 538 5.92 45.54 37.67
N PRO A 539 6.92 44.99 36.94
CA PRO A 539 8.31 45.06 37.37
C PRO A 539 8.83 46.50 37.23
N ARG A 540 9.60 46.96 38.22
CA ARG A 540 10.29 48.26 38.17
C ARG A 540 11.28 48.30 36.99
N ARG A 541 11.29 49.42 36.26
CA ARG A 541 12.26 49.68 35.17
C ARG A 541 13.70 49.55 35.70
N PRO A 542 14.60 48.84 35.01
CA PRO A 542 16.02 48.89 35.32
C PRO A 542 16.60 50.27 34.97
N THR A 543 17.49 50.77 35.82
CA THR A 543 18.31 51.95 35.55
C THR A 543 19.29 51.67 34.40
N PRO A 544 19.52 52.64 33.49
CA PRO A 544 20.44 52.47 32.38
C PRO A 544 21.90 52.43 32.85
N PRO A 545 22.78 51.65 32.18
CA PRO A 545 24.20 51.57 32.52
C PRO A 545 24.96 52.85 32.13
N PRO A 546 26.09 53.16 32.81
CA PRO A 546 26.90 54.35 32.52
C PRO A 546 27.61 54.28 31.16
N ALA A 547 27.83 55.45 30.56
CA ALA A 547 28.39 55.61 29.23
C ALA A 547 29.85 55.12 29.11
N PRO A 548 30.25 54.54 27.97
CA PRO A 548 31.62 54.05 27.76
C PRO A 548 32.63 55.20 27.51
N PRO A 549 33.92 55.01 27.86
CA PRO A 549 34.95 56.03 27.71
C PRO A 549 35.33 56.31 26.24
N ALA A 550 35.76 57.55 25.97
CA ALA A 550 36.08 58.07 24.65
C ALA A 550 37.24 57.30 23.95
N LYS A 551 37.05 56.99 22.66
CA LYS A 551 38.02 56.29 21.81
C LYS A 551 39.19 57.21 21.43
N LYS A 552 40.43 56.73 21.61
CA LYS A 552 41.65 57.38 21.07
C LYS A 552 41.60 57.41 19.52
N PRO A 553 42.12 58.47 18.87
CA PRO A 553 42.06 58.61 17.42
C PRO A 553 42.88 57.54 16.69
N LYS A 554 42.33 57.00 15.59
CA LYS A 554 42.94 55.99 14.74
C LYS A 554 44.04 56.63 13.86
N LYS A 555 45.23 56.02 13.83
CA LYS A 555 46.30 56.32 12.88
C LYS A 555 45.85 56.03 11.44
N THR A 556 46.17 56.92 10.52
CA THR A 556 45.82 56.86 9.09
C THR A 556 46.78 55.98 8.29
N ILE A 557 46.27 55.39 7.21
CA ILE A 557 46.92 54.41 6.31
C ILE A 557 48.23 54.89 5.64
N GLN A 558 48.58 56.18 5.75
CA GLN A 558 49.87 56.71 5.29
C GLN A 558 51.08 56.39 6.20
N GLU A 559 50.88 55.79 7.39
CA GLU A 559 52.00 55.29 8.21
C GLU A 559 52.41 53.83 7.89
N PHE A 560 51.66 53.12 7.02
CA PHE A 560 51.95 51.71 6.70
C PHE A 560 52.80 51.50 5.44
N PHE A 561 52.98 52.53 4.60
CA PHE A 561 53.85 52.51 3.42
C PHE A 561 54.68 53.80 3.33
N GLY A 562 55.73 53.88 4.15
CA GLY A 562 56.83 54.84 4.02
C GLY A 562 57.86 54.36 3.00
N ALA A 563 58.34 55.30 2.19
CA ALA A 563 59.08 55.11 0.96
C ALA A 563 60.54 54.63 1.10
N LYS A 564 60.97 53.94 0.05
CA LYS A 564 62.32 53.73 -0.52
C LYS A 564 63.52 54.39 0.20
N LYS A 565 64.51 53.57 0.56
CA LYS A 565 65.80 53.46 -0.16
C LYS A 565 66.47 52.15 0.18
#